data_AF-A0A7C5X1P7-F1
#
_entry.id   AF-A0A7C5X1P7-F1
#
_cell.length_a   1.000
_cell.length_b   1.000
_cell.length_c   1.000
_cell.angle_alpha   90.00
_cell.angle_beta   90.00
_cell.angle_gamma   90.00
#
_symmetry.space_group_name_H-M   'P 1'
#
loop_
_entity.id
_entity.type
_entity.pdbx_description
1 polymer ?
#
loop_
_entity_poly.entity_id
_entity_poly.type
_entity_poly.pdbx_seq_one_letter_code
_entity_poly.pdbx_strand_id
1 'polypeptide(L)'
;MRHRRGFTLIELIVVVIVLGILLALVVPRLLGSTNDSNAQLIVKAVKDIRDAVAMAKLKCLGAINAAAGSIGVDTQALLSTLWGQQCQVLSENAYTVDAQNYARVKDFGIQTDYQNANNLLVVNIDCQGNNDICNKVRDQLNTMYGGSSCPTPPNNGYLTCNLQL
;
A
#
# COMPACT_ATOMS: atom_id res chain seq x y z
N MET A 1 -8.44 33.69 61.02
CA MET A 1 -9.05 34.10 59.74
C MET A 1 -8.15 33.59 58.61
N ARG A 2 -8.71 32.82 57.67
CA ARG A 2 -7.95 32.10 56.63
C ARG A 2 -7.82 33.02 55.41
N HIS A 3 -6.65 33.60 55.18
CA HIS A 3 -6.39 34.50 54.05
C HIS A 3 -6.51 33.72 52.73
N ARG A 4 -7.59 33.94 51.98
CA ARG A 4 -7.71 33.46 50.61
C ARG A 4 -6.80 34.32 49.72
N ARG A 5 -5.65 33.77 49.31
CA ARG A 5 -4.82 34.38 48.27
C ARG A 5 -5.56 34.20 46.94
N GLY A 6 -6.02 35.31 46.35
CA GLY A 6 -6.59 35.31 45.01
C GLY A 6 -5.50 35.16 43.96
N PHE A 7 -5.81 34.42 42.89
CA PHE A 7 -4.99 34.38 41.67
C PHE A 7 -4.79 35.81 41.15
N THR A 8 -3.57 36.16 40.78
CA THR A 8 -3.29 37.46 40.18
C THR A 8 -3.68 37.45 38.70
N LEU A 9 -4.16 38.57 38.16
CA LEU A 9 -4.43 38.69 36.72
C LEU A 9 -3.19 38.40 35.87
N ILE A 10 -2.02 38.79 36.37
CA ILE A 10 -0.72 38.57 35.71
C ILE A 10 -0.43 37.08 35.55
N GLU A 11 -0.74 36.26 36.56
CA GLU A 11 -0.49 34.81 36.52
C GLU A 11 -1.29 34.13 35.41
N LEU A 12 -2.54 34.54 35.20
CA LEU A 12 -3.35 34.01 34.11
C LEU A 12 -2.87 34.50 32.74
N ILE A 13 -2.46 35.77 32.64
CA ILE A 13 -1.94 36.36 31.39
C ILE A 13 -0.69 35.62 30.92
N VAL A 14 0.27 35.37 31.82
CA VAL A 14 1.51 34.64 31.45
C VAL A 14 1.19 33.23 30.96
N VAL A 15 0.25 32.53 31.60
CA VAL A 15 -0.14 31.17 31.22
C VAL A 15 -0.76 31.14 29.81
N VAL A 16 -1.69 32.04 29.49
CA VAL A 16 -2.31 32.04 28.15
C VAL A 16 -1.32 32.45 27.06
N ILE A 17 -0.33 33.31 27.37
CA ILE A 17 0.76 33.65 26.44
C ILE A 17 1.62 32.41 26.15
N VAL A 18 2.04 31.69 27.19
CA VAL A 18 2.85 30.47 27.02
C VAL A 18 2.07 29.39 26.26
N LEU A 19 0.79 29.18 26.58
CA LEU A 19 -0.08 28.26 25.85
C LEU A 19 -0.25 28.67 24.37
N GLY A 20 -0.38 29.96 24.08
CA GLY A 20 -0.45 30.48 22.71
C GLY A 20 0.81 30.17 21.89
N ILE A 21 1.99 30.36 22.49
CA ILE A 21 3.27 30.07 21.82
C ILE A 21 3.44 28.57 21.56
N LEU A 22 3.11 27.72 22.54
CA LEU A 22 3.20 26.26 22.39
C LEU A 22 2.23 25.76 21.31
N LEU A 23 0.99 26.26 21.28
CA LEU A 23 0.01 25.89 20.27
C LEU A 23 0.46 26.27 18.85
N ALA A 24 1.06 27.45 18.67
CA ALA A 24 1.57 27.90 17.38
C ALA A 24 2.63 26.95 16.79
N LEU A 25 3.45 26.30 17.63
CA LEU A 25 4.49 25.37 17.19
C LEU A 25 3.98 23.94 16.96
N VAL A 26 3.01 23.48 17.76
CA VAL A 26 2.55 22.07 17.74
C VAL A 26 1.55 21.80 16.62
N VAL A 27 0.62 22.73 16.36
CA VAL A 27 -0.46 22.56 15.36
C VAL A 27 0.05 22.18 13.95
N PRO A 28 1.05 22.87 13.35
CA PRO A 28 1.49 22.54 11.99
C PRO A 28 2.13 21.14 11.88
N ARG A 29 2.78 20.64 12.94
CA ARG A 29 3.38 19.29 12.93
C ARG A 29 2.34 18.19 12.95
N LEU A 30 1.23 18.40 13.66
CA LEU A 30 0.16 17.39 13.77
C LEU A 30 -0.57 17.18 12.44
N LEU A 31 -0.77 18.25 11.65
CA LEU A 31 -1.46 18.17 10.36
C LEU A 31 -0.67 17.42 9.28
N GLY A 32 0.67 17.49 9.28
CA GLY A 32 1.51 16.78 8.31
C GLY A 32 1.72 15.30 8.61
N SER A 33 1.81 14.94 9.90
CA SER A 33 2.17 13.59 10.37
C SER A 33 1.18 12.50 9.96
N THR A 34 -0.11 12.83 9.89
CA THR A 34 -1.16 11.86 9.52
C THR A 34 -1.01 11.39 8.07
N ASN A 35 -0.69 12.30 7.14
CA ASN A 35 -0.53 11.95 5.73
C ASN A 35 0.70 11.06 5.50
N ASP A 36 1.80 11.30 6.24
CA ASP A 36 2.99 10.44 6.19
C ASP A 36 2.72 9.04 6.73
N SER A 37 1.97 8.96 7.83
CA SER A 37 1.58 7.68 8.43
C SER A 37 0.70 6.86 7.47
N ASN A 38 -0.28 7.50 6.83
CA ASN A 38 -1.15 6.86 5.85
C ASN A 38 -0.36 6.34 4.63
N ALA A 39 0.55 7.15 4.09
CA ALA A 39 1.41 6.73 2.99
C ALA A 39 2.26 5.51 3.37
N GLN A 40 2.87 5.50 4.56
CA GLN A 40 3.65 4.37 5.05
C GLN A 40 2.82 3.09 5.20
N LEU A 41 1.58 3.19 5.70
CA LEU A 41 0.67 2.05 5.81
C LEU A 41 0.35 1.44 4.44
N ILE A 42 0.05 2.28 3.45
CA ILE A 42 -0.22 1.86 2.07
C ILE A 42 1.01 1.17 1.48
N VAL A 43 2.18 1.78 1.60
CA VAL A 43 3.45 1.23 1.11
C VAL A 43 3.77 -0.12 1.75
N LYS A 44 3.55 -0.24 3.07
CA LYS A 44 3.74 -1.50 3.78
C LYS A 44 2.80 -2.60 3.25
N ALA A 45 1.52 -2.28 3.05
CA ALA A 45 0.56 -3.23 2.50
C ALA A 45 0.98 -3.72 1.10
N VAL A 46 1.43 -2.81 0.24
CA VAL A 46 1.94 -3.16 -1.10
C VAL A 46 3.16 -4.09 -1.01
N LYS A 47 4.08 -3.83 -0.07
CA LYS A 47 5.23 -4.70 0.19
C LYS A 47 4.80 -6.08 0.67
N ASP A 48 3.92 -6.16 1.65
CA ASP A 48 3.44 -7.43 2.21
C ASP A 48 2.75 -8.29 1.13
N ILE A 49 1.95 -7.65 0.27
CA ILE A 49 1.31 -8.29 -0.89
C ILE A 49 2.36 -8.81 -1.88
N ARG A 50 3.33 -7.98 -2.25
CA ARG A 50 4.39 -8.37 -3.19
C ARG A 50 5.19 -9.54 -2.66
N ASP A 51 5.58 -9.51 -1.40
CA ASP A 51 6.36 -10.56 -0.75
C ASP A 51 5.55 -11.87 -0.70
N ALA A 52 4.23 -11.80 -0.43
CA ALA A 52 3.34 -12.95 -0.50
C ALA A 52 3.24 -13.51 -1.92
N VAL A 53 3.07 -12.68 -2.95
CA VAL A 53 3.01 -13.13 -4.36
C VAL A 53 4.33 -13.73 -4.83
N ALA A 54 5.47 -13.16 -4.43
CA ALA A 54 6.78 -13.72 -4.73
C ALA A 54 6.97 -15.11 -4.10
N MET A 55 6.54 -15.27 -2.84
CA MET A 55 6.54 -16.57 -2.15
C MET A 55 5.58 -17.57 -2.82
N ALA A 56 4.41 -17.11 -3.27
CA ALA A 56 3.48 -17.91 -4.06
C ALA A 56 4.14 -18.46 -5.31
N LYS A 57 4.79 -17.57 -6.07
CA LYS A 57 5.51 -17.95 -7.26
C LYS A 57 6.54 -19.02 -6.91
N LEU A 58 7.43 -18.80 -5.96
CA LEU A 58 8.46 -19.77 -5.57
C LEU A 58 7.88 -21.14 -5.19
N LYS A 59 6.76 -21.16 -4.44
CA LYS A 59 6.06 -22.40 -4.04
C LYS A 59 5.43 -23.11 -5.24
N CYS A 60 4.94 -22.35 -6.22
CA CYS A 60 4.20 -22.84 -7.39
C CYS A 60 5.06 -23.08 -8.62
N LEU A 61 6.29 -22.58 -8.68
CA LEU A 61 7.20 -22.73 -9.83
C LEU A 61 7.37 -24.20 -10.20
N GLY A 62 7.43 -25.11 -9.22
CA GLY A 62 7.50 -26.55 -9.47
C GLY A 62 6.25 -27.13 -10.15
N ALA A 63 5.06 -26.69 -9.75
CA ALA A 63 3.80 -27.11 -10.35
C ALA A 63 3.61 -26.53 -11.76
N ILE A 64 4.02 -25.28 -11.98
CA ILE A 64 3.99 -24.62 -13.28
C ILE A 64 5.00 -25.27 -14.24
N ASN A 65 6.22 -25.56 -13.79
CA ASN A 65 7.23 -26.26 -14.60
C ASN A 65 6.84 -27.71 -14.91
N ALA A 66 6.15 -28.39 -14.00
CA ALA A 66 5.59 -29.72 -14.25
C ALA A 66 4.47 -29.68 -15.31
N ALA A 67 3.67 -28.61 -15.36
CA ALA A 67 2.67 -28.39 -16.43
C ALA A 67 3.32 -27.95 -17.76
N ALA A 68 4.42 -27.18 -17.71
CA ALA A 68 5.16 -26.70 -18.87
C ALA A 68 6.08 -27.74 -19.51
N GLY A 69 6.30 -28.90 -18.87
CA GLY A 69 7.09 -30.01 -19.40
C GLY A 69 6.43 -30.75 -20.58
N SER A 70 5.15 -30.48 -20.86
CA SER A 70 4.46 -30.90 -22.08
C SER A 70 4.45 -29.74 -23.09
N ILE A 71 4.98 -30.01 -24.27
CA ILE A 71 5.06 -29.15 -25.45
C ILE A 71 3.79 -28.27 -25.58
N GLY A 72 3.91 -26.99 -25.25
CA GLY A 72 2.85 -26.00 -25.36
C GLY A 72 1.92 -25.99 -24.14
N VAL A 73 2.05 -24.94 -23.32
CA VAL A 73 1.11 -24.69 -22.23
C VAL A 73 -0.23 -24.25 -22.83
N ASP A 74 -1.22 -25.14 -22.79
CA ASP A 74 -2.62 -24.74 -22.94
C ASP A 74 -2.99 -23.85 -21.74
N THR A 75 -3.51 -22.66 -22.04
CA THR A 75 -4.12 -21.73 -21.07
C THR A 75 -5.02 -22.44 -20.06
N GLN A 76 -5.72 -23.51 -20.46
CA GLN A 76 -6.58 -24.31 -19.58
C GLN A 76 -5.79 -25.12 -18.53
N ALA A 77 -4.62 -25.65 -18.89
CA ALA A 77 -3.74 -26.40 -17.99
C ALA A 77 -3.09 -25.47 -16.95
N LEU A 78 -2.69 -24.27 -17.38
CA LEU A 78 -2.16 -23.22 -16.51
C LEU A 78 -3.23 -22.73 -15.51
N LEU A 79 -4.46 -22.52 -15.98
CA LEU A 79 -5.59 -22.18 -15.10
C LEU A 79 -5.79 -23.29 -14.05
N SER A 80 -5.89 -24.56 -14.45
CA SER A 80 -6.14 -25.68 -13.52
C SER A 80 -5.08 -25.85 -12.41
N THR A 81 -3.82 -25.49 -12.66
CA THR A 81 -2.73 -25.54 -11.66
C THR A 81 -2.73 -24.34 -10.73
N LEU A 82 -3.19 -23.18 -11.19
CA LEU A 82 -3.36 -21.98 -10.36
C LEU A 82 -4.54 -22.10 -9.37
N TRP A 83 -5.60 -22.84 -9.71
CA TRP A 83 -6.74 -23.11 -8.82
C TRP A 83 -6.51 -24.30 -7.87
N GLY A 84 -5.39 -25.02 -7.99
CA GLY A 84 -5.06 -26.16 -7.13
C GLY A 84 -4.60 -25.73 -5.72
N GLN A 85 -4.91 -26.55 -4.71
CA GLN A 85 -4.56 -26.33 -3.29
C GLN A 85 -3.05 -26.09 -3.03
N GLN A 86 -2.18 -26.35 -4.00
CA GLN A 86 -0.74 -26.13 -3.90
C GLN A 86 -0.34 -24.65 -4.10
N CYS A 87 -1.24 -23.82 -4.65
CA CYS A 87 -1.00 -22.42 -5.04
C CYS A 87 -1.87 -21.37 -4.36
N GLN A 88 -2.65 -21.72 -3.33
CA GLN A 88 -3.38 -20.74 -2.53
C GLN A 88 -2.44 -20.01 -1.57
N VAL A 89 -2.12 -18.75 -1.88
CA VAL A 89 -1.22 -17.91 -1.06
C VAL A 89 -1.93 -16.75 -0.38
N LEU A 90 -3.18 -16.51 -0.76
CA LEU A 90 -4.11 -15.65 -0.03
C LEU A 90 -5.34 -16.48 0.34
N SER A 91 -5.83 -16.31 1.57
CA SER A 91 -7.04 -16.98 2.04
C SER A 91 -8.22 -16.65 1.11
N GLU A 92 -9.03 -17.65 0.80
CA GLU A 92 -10.16 -17.61 -0.14
C GLU A 92 -11.19 -16.50 0.16
N ASN A 93 -11.18 -15.95 1.37
CA ASN A 93 -12.08 -14.88 1.82
C ASN A 93 -11.42 -13.49 1.89
N ALA A 94 -10.15 -13.35 1.50
CA ALA A 94 -9.41 -12.08 1.61
C ALA A 94 -9.51 -11.20 0.35
N TYR A 95 -9.95 -11.74 -0.78
CA TYR A 95 -10.01 -11.02 -2.04
C TYR A 95 -11.18 -11.48 -2.92
N THR A 96 -11.64 -10.60 -3.81
CA THR A 96 -12.60 -10.93 -4.88
C THR A 96 -11.94 -10.70 -6.23
N VAL A 97 -12.06 -11.63 -7.17
CA VAL A 97 -11.53 -11.44 -8.53
C VAL A 97 -12.60 -10.74 -9.37
N ASP A 98 -12.28 -9.57 -9.93
CA ASP A 98 -13.19 -8.86 -10.82
C ASP A 98 -13.14 -9.38 -12.26
N ALA A 99 -14.04 -8.89 -13.11
CA ALA A 99 -14.13 -9.26 -14.52
C ALA A 99 -12.89 -8.87 -15.35
N GLN A 100 -11.98 -8.07 -14.80
CA GLN A 100 -10.73 -7.63 -15.42
C GLN A 100 -9.52 -8.43 -14.89
N ASN A 101 -9.76 -9.53 -14.17
CA ASN A 101 -8.76 -10.40 -13.55
C ASN A 101 -7.91 -9.72 -12.45
N TYR A 102 -8.44 -8.68 -11.80
CA TYR A 102 -7.82 -8.12 -10.60
C TYR A 102 -8.35 -8.82 -9.36
N ALA A 103 -7.45 -9.30 -8.49
CA ALA A 103 -7.79 -9.62 -7.12
C ALA A 103 -7.93 -8.32 -6.32
N ARG A 104 -9.17 -7.99 -5.91
CA ARG A 104 -9.49 -6.82 -5.12
C ARG A 104 -9.39 -7.15 -3.64
N VAL A 105 -8.51 -6.43 -2.94
CA VAL A 105 -8.32 -6.49 -1.49
C VAL A 105 -8.62 -5.10 -0.96
N LYS A 106 -9.83 -4.88 -0.41
CA LYS A 106 -10.30 -3.59 0.15
C LYS A 106 -9.87 -2.34 -0.65
N ASP A 107 -8.70 -1.76 -0.33
CA ASP A 107 -8.16 -0.51 -0.88
C ASP A 107 -7.21 -0.74 -2.10
N PHE A 108 -7.06 -1.98 -2.56
CA PHE A 108 -6.10 -2.38 -3.61
C PHE A 108 -6.70 -3.31 -4.67
N GLY A 109 -6.19 -3.21 -5.89
CA GLY A 109 -6.37 -4.22 -6.95
C GLY A 109 -5.03 -4.77 -7.40
N ILE A 110 -4.92 -6.10 -7.51
CA ILE A 110 -3.67 -6.78 -7.88
C ILE A 110 -3.88 -7.64 -9.12
N GLN A 111 -3.01 -7.49 -10.12
CA GLN A 111 -2.96 -8.35 -11.30
C GLN A 111 -1.53 -8.85 -11.52
N THR A 112 -1.38 -10.16 -11.65
CA THR A 112 -0.09 -10.81 -11.96
C THR A 112 -0.08 -11.20 -13.44
N ASP A 113 0.88 -10.69 -14.20
CA ASP A 113 1.12 -11.15 -15.57
C ASP A 113 2.26 -12.18 -15.57
N TYR A 114 1.90 -13.46 -15.40
CA TYR A 114 2.85 -14.58 -15.47
C TYR A 114 3.31 -14.90 -16.91
N GLN A 115 2.67 -14.33 -17.93
CA GLN A 115 3.00 -14.55 -19.34
C GLN A 115 4.08 -13.57 -19.83
N ASN A 116 4.31 -12.46 -19.13
CA ASN A 116 5.36 -11.52 -19.42
C ASN A 116 6.72 -12.03 -18.91
N ALA A 117 7.75 -12.01 -19.77
CA ALA A 117 9.12 -12.39 -19.42
C ALA A 117 9.69 -11.62 -18.21
N ASN A 118 9.10 -10.45 -17.89
CA ASN A 118 9.54 -9.58 -16.81
C ASN A 118 8.83 -9.81 -15.47
N ASN A 119 7.90 -10.77 -15.37
CA ASN A 119 7.22 -11.15 -14.12
C ASN A 119 6.70 -9.93 -13.31
N LEU A 120 5.81 -9.16 -13.92
CA LEU A 120 5.37 -7.88 -13.39
C LEU A 120 4.12 -8.04 -12.50
N LEU A 121 4.17 -7.47 -11.31
CA LEU A 121 3.02 -7.25 -10.43
C LEU A 121 2.46 -5.85 -10.66
N VAL A 122 1.25 -5.78 -11.20
CA VAL A 122 0.53 -4.52 -11.34
C VAL A 122 -0.34 -4.33 -10.09
N VAL A 123 -0.14 -3.20 -9.42
CA VAL A 123 -0.87 -2.80 -8.21
C VAL A 123 -1.59 -1.49 -8.47
N ASN A 124 -2.91 -1.50 -8.37
CA ASN A 124 -3.74 -0.31 -8.34
C ASN A 124 -4.01 0.07 -6.88
N ILE A 125 -3.59 1.27 -6.50
CA ILE A 125 -3.64 1.80 -5.15
C ILE A 125 -4.68 2.94 -5.11
N ASP A 126 -5.61 2.85 -4.18
CA ASP A 126 -6.54 3.93 -3.86
C ASP A 126 -6.07 4.67 -2.60
N CYS A 127 -5.65 5.92 -2.76
CA CYS A 127 -5.27 6.83 -1.68
C CYS A 127 -6.45 7.66 -1.16
N GLN A 128 -7.67 7.14 -1.28
CA GLN A 128 -8.91 7.74 -0.80
C GLN A 128 -9.15 9.15 -1.37
N GLY A 129 -8.87 9.33 -2.66
CA GLY A 129 -9.00 10.63 -3.34
C GLY A 129 -7.87 11.63 -3.05
N ASN A 130 -6.88 11.31 -2.22
CA ASN A 130 -5.82 12.24 -1.84
C ASN A 130 -4.54 12.06 -2.68
N ASN A 131 -4.31 12.97 -3.62
CA ASN A 131 -3.12 12.96 -4.49
C ASN A 131 -1.81 13.21 -3.74
N ASP A 132 -1.81 13.94 -2.62
CA ASP A 132 -0.59 14.20 -1.85
C ASP A 132 -0.10 12.92 -1.15
N ILE A 133 -1.03 12.15 -0.58
CA ILE A 133 -0.72 10.83 -0.02
C ILE A 133 -0.20 9.91 -1.13
N CYS A 134 -0.87 9.89 -2.27
CA CYS A 134 -0.47 9.06 -3.40
C CYS A 134 0.89 9.45 -3.99
N ASN A 135 1.24 10.74 -4.04
CA ASN A 135 2.58 11.18 -4.46
C ASN A 135 3.65 10.68 -3.48
N LYS A 136 3.41 10.76 -2.17
CA LYS A 136 4.33 10.20 -1.16
C LYS A 136 4.51 8.68 -1.33
N VAL A 137 3.41 7.95 -1.51
CA VAL A 137 3.43 6.50 -1.78
C VAL A 137 4.23 6.20 -3.05
N ARG A 138 3.96 6.93 -4.15
CA ARG A 138 4.67 6.80 -5.43
C ARG A 138 6.17 6.98 -5.24
N ASP A 139 6.58 8.06 -4.58
CA ASP A 139 8.00 8.39 -4.41
C ASP A 139 8.72 7.35 -3.53
N GLN A 140 8.05 6.85 -2.48
CA GLN A 140 8.58 5.76 -1.65
C GLN A 140 8.71 4.44 -2.41
N LEU A 141 7.70 4.05 -3.20
CA LEU A 141 7.74 2.84 -4.02
C LEU A 141 8.79 2.92 -5.12
N ASN A 142 8.91 4.08 -5.78
CA ASN A 142 9.96 4.34 -6.77
C ASN A 142 11.36 4.28 -6.16
N THR A 143 11.52 4.71 -4.90
CA THR A 143 12.79 4.61 -4.19
C THR A 143 13.15 3.16 -3.87
N MET A 144 12.18 2.34 -3.45
CA MET A 144 12.45 0.94 -3.06
C MET A 144 12.60 -0.02 -4.23
N TYR A 145 11.83 0.20 -5.30
CA TYR A 145 11.68 -0.78 -6.38
C TYR A 145 12.19 -0.28 -7.75
N GLY A 146 12.69 0.95 -7.81
CA GLY A 146 13.25 1.58 -9.00
C GLY A 146 12.39 2.74 -9.51
N GLY A 147 13.04 3.78 -10.04
CA GLY A 147 12.41 5.09 -10.33
C GLY A 147 11.23 5.09 -11.29
N SER A 148 11.01 3.99 -12.03
CA SER A 148 9.90 3.80 -12.96
C SER A 148 8.84 2.81 -12.48
N SER A 149 8.88 2.41 -11.20
CA SER A 149 7.93 1.45 -10.61
C SER A 149 6.50 1.99 -10.64
N CYS A 150 6.32 3.28 -10.42
CA CYS A 150 5.05 3.98 -10.48
C CYS A 150 5.23 5.16 -11.44
N PRO A 151 5.11 4.93 -12.76
CA PRO A 151 5.54 5.87 -13.79
C PRO A 151 4.57 7.04 -13.98
N THR A 152 3.30 6.86 -13.64
CA THR A 152 2.26 7.87 -13.81
C THR A 152 2.02 8.63 -12.51
N PRO A 153 1.80 9.95 -12.56
CA PRO A 153 1.35 10.70 -11.40
C PRO A 153 -0.07 10.25 -11.01
N PRO A 154 -0.43 10.38 -9.72
CA PRO A 154 -1.75 9.99 -9.27
C PRO A 154 -2.84 10.91 -9.86
N ASN A 155 -3.98 10.31 -10.16
CA ASN A 155 -5.16 11.00 -10.67
C ASN A 155 -6.36 10.66 -9.78
N ASN A 156 -6.99 11.69 -9.21
CA ASN A 156 -8.13 11.56 -8.31
C ASN A 156 -7.91 10.55 -7.17
N GLY A 157 -6.70 10.53 -6.59
CA GLY A 157 -6.30 9.61 -5.52
C GLY A 157 -5.98 8.19 -5.97
N TYR A 158 -5.94 7.91 -7.27
CA TYR A 158 -5.54 6.59 -7.79
C TYR A 158 -4.12 6.61 -8.30
N LEU A 159 -3.38 5.54 -8.01
CA LEU A 159 -2.01 5.31 -8.46
C LEU A 159 -1.85 3.88 -8.97
N THR A 160 -1.23 3.72 -10.13
CA THR A 160 -0.88 2.40 -10.69
C THR A 160 0.62 2.20 -10.65
N CYS A 161 1.05 1.08 -10.10
CA CYS A 161 2.44 0.70 -9.97
C CYS A 161 2.72 -0.68 -10.56
N ASN A 162 3.85 -0.78 -11.24
CA ASN A 162 4.40 -1.92 -11.92
C ASN A 162 5.65 -2.38 -11.15
N LEU A 163 5.51 -3.40 -10.31
CA LEU A 163 6.56 -3.92 -9.46
C LEU A 163 7.12 -5.21 -10.05
N GLN A 164 8.43 -5.31 -10.24
CA GLN A 164 9.04 -6.57 -10.67
C GLN A 164 9.00 -7.59 -9.52
N LEU A 165 8.54 -8.82 -9.77
CA LEU A 165 8.53 -9.91 -8.78
C LEU A 165 9.79 -10.76 -8.85
#